data_AF-A0A436ECB6-F1
#
_entry.id   AF-A0A436ECB6-F1
#
_cell.length_a   1.000
_cell.length_b   1.000
_cell.length_c   1.000
_cell.angle_alpha   90.00
_cell.angle_beta   90.00
_cell.angle_gamma   90.00
#
_symmetry.space_group_name_H-M   'P 1'
#
loop_
_entity.id
_entity.type
_entity.pdbx_description
1 polymer ?
#
loop_
_entity_poly.entity_id
_entity_poly.type
_entity_poly.pdbx_seq_one_letter_code
_entity_poly.pdbx_strand_id
1 'polypeptide(L)'
;MADSDSSMSSFFVTRRRLLAGTATAAAAWPFQVKSRAAELTDGSSAADPALRLCGDWQKIHDETLTLCHEQQQLETHLARTVGFPCAEVRLADGTNVTLHSIESLNDAYSPENEVELGRALADFAAHQARWDAADAEIGYSRTDELIRQSETAESALLEDLPQT
;
A
#
# COMPACT_ATOMS: atom_id res chain seq x y z
N MET A 1 -7.24 11.65 34.40
CA MET A 1 -6.13 12.49 33.89
C MET A 1 -5.49 11.68 32.78
N ALA A 2 -5.47 12.26 31.58
CA ALA A 2 -5.65 11.56 30.31
C ALA A 2 -4.48 10.65 29.92
N ASP A 3 -4.82 9.39 29.65
CA ASP A 3 -4.05 8.47 28.82
C ASP A 3 -4.36 8.87 27.37
N SER A 4 -3.36 9.37 26.63
CA SER A 4 -3.55 9.86 25.27
C SER A 4 -3.00 8.82 24.30
N ASP A 5 -3.91 8.19 23.56
CA ASP A 5 -3.66 7.38 22.38
C ASP A 5 -2.73 8.13 21.42
N SER A 6 -1.47 7.69 21.31
CA SER A 6 -0.62 8.06 20.19
C SER A 6 -1.03 7.25 18.97
N SER A 7 -1.96 7.82 18.20
CA SER A 7 -2.27 7.36 16.84
C SER A 7 -1.00 7.48 15.98
N MET A 8 -0.25 6.38 15.90
CA MET A 8 0.91 6.21 15.04
C MET A 8 0.46 6.07 13.58
N SER A 9 0.26 7.19 12.91
CA SER A 9 0.25 7.24 11.44
C SER A 9 1.70 7.31 10.95
N SER A 10 2.38 6.17 11.00
CA SER A 10 3.73 6.01 10.46
C SER A 10 3.69 6.00 8.93
N PHE A 11 4.68 6.67 8.35
CA PHE A 11 4.86 7.00 6.95
C PHE A 11 4.71 5.84 5.95
N PHE A 12 4.33 6.24 4.74
CA PHE A 12 4.29 5.49 3.48
C PHE A 12 5.62 4.74 3.22
N VAL A 13 5.76 3.58 3.83
CA VAL A 13 6.69 2.54 3.42
C VAL A 13 5.99 1.71 2.37
N THR A 14 6.58 1.65 1.18
CA THR A 14 6.17 0.83 0.05
C THR A 14 5.68 -0.53 0.55
N ARG A 15 4.38 -0.77 0.37
CA ARG A 15 3.63 -1.81 1.07
C ARG A 15 4.11 -3.20 0.63
N ARG A 16 5.04 -3.78 1.38
CA ARG A 16 5.42 -5.20 1.28
C ARG A 16 5.29 -5.87 2.65
N ARG A 17 4.08 -5.83 3.21
CA ARG A 17 3.71 -6.66 4.36
C ARG A 17 3.15 -7.97 3.84
N LEU A 18 4.05 -8.83 3.37
CA LEU A 18 3.76 -10.22 3.04
C LEU A 18 3.26 -10.92 4.31
N LEU A 19 2.02 -11.41 4.28
CA LEU A 19 1.45 -12.29 5.28
C LEU A 19 2.40 -13.46 5.53
N ALA A 20 2.93 -13.55 6.75
CA ALA A 20 3.72 -14.68 7.20
C ALA A 20 2.82 -15.92 7.23
N GLY A 21 3.13 -16.90 6.38
CA GLY A 21 2.35 -18.10 6.17
C GLY A 21 2.18 -18.93 7.44
N THR A 22 0.93 -19.27 7.74
CA THR A 22 0.60 -20.41 8.58
C THR A 22 0.87 -21.69 7.79
N ALA A 23 1.99 -22.34 8.08
CA ALA A 23 2.22 -23.72 7.66
C ALA A 23 1.34 -24.65 8.51
N THR A 24 0.09 -24.85 8.11
CA THR A 24 -0.71 -25.96 8.61
C THR A 24 -0.28 -27.24 7.90
N ALA A 25 0.30 -28.16 8.67
CA ALA A 25 0.65 -29.49 8.22
C ALA A 25 -0.60 -30.21 7.69
N ALA A 26 -0.66 -30.44 6.38
CA ALA A 26 -1.68 -31.27 5.75
C ALA A 26 -1.40 -32.75 6.06
N ALA A 27 -1.78 -33.19 7.26
CA ALA A 27 -1.89 -34.61 7.56
C ALA A 27 -3.24 -35.13 7.01
N ALA A 28 -3.17 -35.71 5.81
CA ALA A 28 -4.05 -36.72 5.23
C ALA A 28 -5.58 -36.55 5.39
N TRP A 29 -6.23 -35.95 4.38
CA TRP A 29 -7.62 -36.28 4.04
C TRP A 29 -7.70 -36.85 2.62
N PRO A 30 -8.28 -38.05 2.44
CA PRO A 30 -8.40 -38.67 1.13
C PRO A 30 -9.64 -38.10 0.43
N PHE A 31 -9.47 -37.03 -0.35
CA PHE A 31 -10.48 -36.66 -1.33
C PHE A 31 -10.43 -37.65 -2.50
N GLN A 32 -11.14 -38.78 -2.36
CA GLN A 32 -11.61 -39.51 -3.53
C GLN A 32 -12.72 -38.69 -4.18
N VAL A 33 -12.36 -37.92 -5.22
CA VAL A 33 -13.34 -37.33 -6.13
C VAL A 33 -13.95 -38.48 -6.95
N LYS A 34 -15.10 -38.98 -6.51
CA LYS A 34 -16.02 -39.68 -7.40
C LYS A 34 -16.97 -38.63 -7.96
N SER A 35 -16.82 -38.35 -9.25
CA SER A 35 -17.81 -37.60 -10.02
C SER A 35 -19.16 -38.31 -9.89
N ARG A 36 -20.10 -37.65 -9.23
CA ARG A 36 -21.51 -38.01 -9.27
C ARG A 36 -22.26 -36.85 -9.88
N ALA A 37 -22.33 -36.86 -11.21
CA ALA A 37 -23.41 -36.21 -11.91
C ALA A 37 -24.72 -36.85 -11.41
N ALA A 38 -25.50 -36.09 -10.64
CA ALA A 38 -26.88 -36.40 -10.35
C ALA A 38 -27.64 -35.08 -10.29
N GLU A 39 -28.60 -34.98 -11.20
CA GLU A 39 -29.62 -33.95 -11.29
C GLU A 39 -30.18 -33.58 -9.92
N LEU A 40 -30.19 -32.28 -9.63
CA LEU A 40 -31.17 -31.69 -8.75
C LEU A 40 -31.93 -30.64 -9.57
N THR A 41 -33.09 -31.07 -10.01
CA THR A 41 -34.17 -30.22 -10.52
C THR A 41 -34.61 -29.23 -9.45
N ASP A 42 -34.64 -27.96 -9.86
CA ASP A 42 -35.57 -26.90 -9.46
C ASP A 42 -35.96 -26.82 -7.97
N GLY A 43 -35.24 -25.98 -7.23
CA GLY A 43 -35.55 -25.62 -5.84
C GLY A 43 -34.54 -24.62 -5.27
N SER A 44 -34.86 -23.33 -5.37
CA SER A 44 -34.08 -22.18 -4.87
C SER A 44 -32.77 -21.89 -5.61
N SER A 45 -32.88 -21.13 -6.70
CA SER A 45 -31.79 -20.53 -7.48
C SER A 45 -31.08 -19.39 -6.72
N ALA A 46 -30.71 -19.60 -5.46
CA ALA A 46 -29.80 -18.73 -4.74
C ALA A 46 -28.45 -19.45 -4.69
N ALA A 47 -27.45 -18.93 -5.42
CA ALA A 47 -26.10 -19.47 -5.37
C ALA A 47 -25.61 -19.55 -3.91
N ASP A 48 -24.89 -20.62 -3.58
CA ASP A 48 -24.29 -20.86 -2.26
C ASP A 48 -23.63 -19.55 -1.76
N PRO A 49 -23.99 -19.04 -0.57
CA PRO A 49 -23.48 -17.77 -0.07
C PRO A 49 -21.95 -17.71 0.00
N ALA A 50 -21.27 -18.82 0.31
CA ALA A 50 -19.81 -18.89 0.33
C ALA A 50 -19.23 -18.85 -1.09
N LEU A 51 -19.86 -19.50 -2.06
CA LEU A 51 -19.44 -19.40 -3.47
C LEU A 51 -19.65 -17.98 -4.03
N ARG A 52 -20.74 -17.31 -3.63
CA ARG A 52 -20.98 -15.91 -3.99
C ARG A 52 -19.90 -15.00 -3.42
N LEU A 53 -19.63 -15.11 -2.11
CA LEU A 53 -18.60 -14.32 -1.45
C LEU A 53 -17.21 -14.56 -2.06
N CYS A 54 -16.88 -15.82 -2.39
CA CYS A 54 -15.64 -16.16 -3.07
C CYS A 54 -15.54 -15.49 -4.45
N GLY A 55 -16.63 -15.48 -5.22
CA GLY A 55 -16.69 -14.79 -6.51
C GLY A 55 -16.54 -13.27 -6.38
N ASP A 56 -17.22 -12.67 -5.39
CA ASP A 56 -17.13 -11.23 -5.11
C ASP A 56 -15.71 -10.84 -4.67
N TRP A 57 -15.10 -11.63 -3.79
CA TRP A 57 -13.71 -11.45 -3.37
C TRP A 57 -12.75 -11.55 -4.56
N GLN A 58 -12.88 -12.59 -5.39
CA GLN A 58 -11.99 -12.80 -6.54
C GLN A 58 -12.06 -11.61 -7.51
N LYS A 59 -13.27 -11.07 -7.75
CA LYS A 59 -13.44 -9.88 -8.59
C LYS A 59 -12.70 -8.66 -8.02
N ILE A 60 -12.89 -8.35 -6.74
CA ILE A 60 -12.20 -7.22 -6.09
C ILE A 60 -10.68 -7.44 -6.11
N HIS A 61 -10.23 -8.66 -5.89
CA HIS A 61 -8.81 -9.01 -5.92
C HIS A 61 -8.19 -8.78 -7.30
N ASP A 62 -8.83 -9.25 -8.38
CA ASP A 62 -8.35 -9.08 -9.75
C ASP A 62 -8.32 -7.60 -10.17
N GLU A 63 -9.32 -6.82 -9.77
CA GLU A 63 -9.35 -5.36 -9.96
C GLU A 63 -8.20 -4.67 -9.21
N THR A 64 -7.95 -5.07 -7.96
CA THR A 64 -6.86 -4.53 -7.13
C THR A 64 -5.49 -4.86 -7.73
N LEU A 65 -5.27 -6.07 -8.24
CA LEU A 65 -4.02 -6.44 -8.91
C LEU A 65 -3.76 -5.59 -10.15
N THR A 66 -4.81 -5.28 -10.91
CA THR A 66 -4.71 -4.40 -12.09
C THR A 66 -4.28 -2.98 -11.68
N LEU A 67 -4.92 -2.43 -10.64
CA LEU A 67 -4.56 -1.12 -10.09
C LEU A 67 -3.13 -1.09 -9.54
N CYS A 68 -2.68 -2.16 -8.86
CA CYS A 68 -1.31 -2.26 -8.36
C CYS A 68 -0.27 -2.23 -9.50
N HIS A 69 -0.53 -2.92 -10.62
CA HIS A 69 0.36 -2.85 -11.77
C HIS A 69 0.38 -1.47 -12.41
N GLU A 70 -0.78 -0.81 -12.51
CA GLU A 70 -0.88 0.56 -13.01
C GLU A 70 -0.11 1.54 -12.10
N GLN A 71 -0.29 1.44 -10.78
CA GLN A 71 0.44 2.24 -9.81
C GLN A 71 1.96 2.07 -9.96
N GLN A 72 2.46 0.84 -10.08
CA GLN A 72 3.90 0.57 -10.26
C GLN A 72 4.46 1.20 -11.54
N GLN A 73 3.67 1.21 -12.62
CA GLN A 73 4.05 1.86 -13.87
C GLN A 73 4.12 3.38 -13.71
N LEU A 74 3.14 3.98 -13.04
CA LEU A 74 3.10 5.41 -12.75
C LEU A 74 4.24 5.84 -11.81
N GLU A 75 4.51 5.06 -10.76
CA GLU A 75 5.64 5.30 -9.84
C GLU A 75 6.97 5.24 -10.61
N THR A 76 7.14 4.22 -11.44
CA THR A 76 8.33 4.08 -12.31
C THR A 76 8.46 5.28 -13.24
N HIS A 77 7.35 5.80 -13.76
CA HIS A 77 7.35 6.98 -14.60
C HIS A 77 7.82 8.22 -13.82
N LEU A 78 7.24 8.50 -12.65
CA LEU A 78 7.65 9.63 -11.78
C LEU A 78 9.13 9.54 -11.38
N ALA A 79 9.59 8.34 -10.98
CA ALA A 79 10.97 8.12 -10.61
C ALA A 79 11.95 8.37 -11.78
N ARG A 80 11.52 8.12 -13.02
CA ARG A 80 12.35 8.38 -14.22
C ARG A 80 12.30 9.81 -14.69
N THR A 81 11.18 10.50 -14.57
CA THR A 81 10.99 11.85 -15.11
C THR A 81 11.32 12.95 -14.10
N VAL A 82 10.94 12.75 -12.84
CA VAL A 82 11.17 13.70 -11.75
C VAL A 82 12.29 13.23 -10.82
N GLY A 83 12.40 11.91 -10.59
CA GLY A 83 13.26 11.34 -9.55
C GLY A 83 12.64 11.50 -8.17
N PHE A 84 12.92 10.56 -7.26
CA PHE A 84 12.38 10.61 -5.89
C PHE A 84 12.77 11.92 -5.20
N PRO A 85 11.85 12.57 -4.46
CA PRO A 85 12.15 13.80 -3.73
C PRO A 85 13.36 13.62 -2.81
N CYS A 86 14.38 14.45 -2.99
CA CYS A 86 15.56 14.47 -2.14
C CYS A 86 16.24 15.84 -2.13
N ALA A 87 17.06 16.09 -1.11
CA ALA A 87 17.95 17.25 -1.06
C ALA A 87 19.31 16.89 -0.47
N GLU A 88 20.35 17.61 -0.85
CA GLU A 88 21.68 17.43 -0.26
C GLU A 88 21.91 18.45 0.85
N VAL A 89 22.41 17.99 1.99
CA VAL A 89 22.88 18.81 3.10
C VAL A 89 24.38 18.65 3.21
N ARG A 90 25.09 19.77 3.32
CA ARG A 90 26.49 19.77 3.72
C ARG A 90 26.60 19.96 5.23
N LEU A 91 27.14 18.95 5.91
CA LEU A 91 27.41 18.98 7.34
C LEU A 91 28.69 19.77 7.66
N ALA A 92 28.84 20.20 8.92
CA ALA A 92 29.99 20.96 9.41
C ALA A 92 31.33 20.23 9.30
N ASP A 93 31.32 18.89 9.35
CA ASP A 93 32.51 18.07 9.11
C ASP A 93 32.90 18.03 7.61
N GLY A 94 32.10 18.64 6.74
CA GLY A 94 32.27 18.69 5.30
C GLY A 94 31.62 17.53 4.55
N THR A 95 30.96 16.60 5.24
CA THR A 95 30.26 15.46 4.66
C THR A 95 28.96 15.91 3.98
N ASN A 96 28.66 15.39 2.80
CA ASN A 96 27.37 15.57 2.15
C ASN A 96 26.44 14.41 2.51
N VAL A 97 25.22 14.72 2.94
CA VAL A 97 24.17 13.74 3.25
C VAL A 97 22.97 14.02 2.37
N THR A 98 22.39 12.97 1.78
CA THR A 98 21.14 13.07 1.02
C THR A 98 19.96 12.81 1.94
N LEU A 99 19.02 13.75 1.93
CA LEU A 99 17.76 13.68 2.65
C LEU A 99 16.70 13.08 1.74
N HIS A 100 16.03 12.03 2.21
CA HIS A 100 14.88 11.43 1.54
C HIS A 100 13.56 11.66 2.29
N SER A 101 13.63 12.23 3.50
CA SER A 101 12.48 12.53 4.34
C SER A 101 12.80 13.68 5.30
N ILE A 102 11.76 14.41 5.71
CA ILE A 102 11.81 15.42 6.77
C ILE A 102 12.15 14.79 8.14
N GLU A 103 11.87 13.50 8.32
CA GLU A 103 12.25 12.81 9.57
C GLU A 103 13.77 12.58 9.64
N SER A 104 14.40 12.20 8.52
CA SER A 104 15.86 12.04 8.40
C SER A 104 16.63 13.36 8.61
N LEU A 105 15.93 14.48 8.51
CA LEU A 105 16.44 15.84 8.73
C LEU A 105 16.64 16.15 10.22
N ASN A 106 15.73 15.67 11.09
CA ASN A 106 15.87 15.85 12.53
C ASN A 106 17.12 15.15 13.07
N ASP A 107 17.46 13.99 12.50
CA ASP A 107 18.67 13.24 12.86
C ASP A 107 19.97 13.95 12.41
N ALA A 108 19.91 14.75 11.34
CA ALA A 108 21.05 15.48 10.79
C ALA A 108 21.21 16.90 11.37
N TYR A 109 20.27 17.35 12.22
CA TYR A 109 20.27 18.71 12.75
C TYR A 109 21.46 18.95 13.71
N SER A 110 22.18 20.04 13.48
CA SER A 110 23.12 20.64 14.42
C SER A 110 23.07 22.17 14.26
N PRO A 111 23.22 22.97 15.34
CA PRO A 111 23.16 24.43 15.25
C PRO A 111 24.13 25.05 14.24
N GLU A 112 25.28 24.40 14.05
CA GLU A 112 26.31 24.79 13.09
C GLU A 112 25.92 24.63 11.61
N ASN A 113 24.90 23.82 11.31
CA ASN A 113 24.43 23.54 9.95
C ASN A 113 23.06 24.17 9.65
N GLU A 114 22.50 24.98 10.54
CA GLU A 114 21.12 25.48 10.48
C GLU A 114 20.79 26.18 9.14
N VAL A 115 21.71 26.99 8.62
CA VAL A 115 21.53 27.70 7.34
C VAL A 115 21.51 26.73 6.15
N GLU A 116 22.42 25.75 6.12
CA GLU A 116 22.47 24.76 5.04
C GLU A 116 21.27 23.81 5.12
N LEU A 117 20.83 23.48 6.33
CA LEU A 117 19.62 22.69 6.56
C LEU A 117 18.37 23.40 6.04
N GLY A 118 18.25 24.71 6.30
CA GLY A 118 17.15 25.53 5.78
C GLY A 118 17.10 25.57 4.25
N ARG A 119 18.27 25.61 3.58
CA ARG A 119 18.34 25.52 2.12
C ARG A 119 17.93 24.14 1.62
N ALA A 120 18.46 23.07 2.21
CA ALA A 120 18.11 21.72 1.81
C ALA A 120 16.62 21.42 2.02
N LEU A 121 16.00 21.95 3.08
CA LEU A 121 14.55 21.89 3.29
C LEU A 121 13.77 22.58 2.16
N ALA A 122 14.21 23.77 1.75
CA ALA A 122 13.58 24.49 0.65
C ALA A 122 13.75 23.74 -0.69
N ASP A 123 14.93 23.17 -0.94
CA ASP A 123 15.20 22.37 -2.13
C ASP A 123 14.37 21.07 -2.15
N PHE A 124 14.27 20.39 -1.00
CA PHE A 124 13.42 19.21 -0.84
C PHE A 124 11.95 19.55 -1.11
N ALA A 125 11.45 20.64 -0.53
CA ALA A 125 10.08 21.10 -0.75
C ALA A 125 9.82 21.46 -2.22
N ALA A 126 10.80 22.10 -2.89
CA ALA A 126 10.69 22.40 -4.32
C ALA A 126 10.71 21.13 -5.18
N HIS A 127 11.47 20.09 -4.80
CA HIS A 127 11.43 18.80 -5.47
C HIS A 127 10.10 18.08 -5.24
N GLN A 128 9.62 18.03 -4.00
CA GLN A 128 8.32 17.48 -3.65
C GLN A 128 7.21 18.14 -4.47
N ALA A 129 7.21 19.48 -4.58
CA ALA A 129 6.21 20.19 -5.38
C ALA A 129 6.23 19.81 -6.88
N ARG A 130 7.41 19.51 -7.45
CA ARG A 130 7.50 19.01 -8.83
C ARG A 130 6.96 17.59 -8.95
N TRP A 131 7.23 16.74 -7.96
CA TRP A 131 6.70 15.38 -7.90
C TRP A 131 5.17 15.39 -7.80
N ASP A 132 4.63 16.19 -6.88
CA ASP A 132 3.18 16.33 -6.66
C ASP A 132 2.48 16.92 -7.89
N ALA A 133 3.12 17.88 -8.58
CA ALA A 133 2.57 18.42 -9.83
C ALA A 133 2.52 17.37 -10.94
N ALA A 134 3.57 16.55 -11.08
CA ALA A 134 3.59 15.47 -12.07
C ALA A 134 2.60 14.36 -11.70
N ASP A 135 2.48 14.01 -10.42
CA ASP A 135 1.47 13.09 -9.92
C ASP A 135 0.05 13.60 -10.21
N ALA A 136 -0.24 14.88 -9.96
CA ALA A 136 -1.54 15.47 -10.28
C ALA A 136 -1.91 15.36 -11.77
N GLU A 137 -0.90 15.33 -12.66
CA GLU A 137 -1.08 15.14 -14.10
C GLU A 137 -1.33 13.66 -14.46
N ILE A 138 -0.55 12.73 -13.91
CA ILE A 138 -0.57 11.32 -14.33
C ILE A 138 -1.44 10.41 -13.45
N GLY A 139 -1.82 10.86 -12.25
CA GLY A 139 -2.77 10.20 -11.37
C GLY A 139 -2.22 9.07 -10.49
N TYR A 140 -0.94 9.06 -10.12
CA TYR A 140 -0.36 8.02 -9.24
C TYR A 140 -1.10 7.93 -7.89
N SER A 141 -1.29 9.05 -7.19
CA SER A 141 -1.98 9.08 -5.89
C SER A 141 -3.48 8.77 -6.02
N ARG A 142 -4.09 9.04 -7.18
CA ARG A 142 -5.48 8.62 -7.44
C ARG A 142 -5.59 7.10 -7.52
N THR A 143 -4.64 6.44 -8.18
CA THR A 143 -4.60 4.97 -8.27
C THR A 143 -4.35 4.34 -6.89
N ASP A 144 -3.48 4.93 -6.06
CA ASP A 144 -3.28 4.50 -4.67
C ASP A 144 -4.57 4.56 -3.85
N GLU A 145 -5.34 5.64 -3.98
CA GLU A 145 -6.62 5.80 -3.31
C GLU A 145 -7.65 4.74 -3.76
N LEU A 146 -7.67 4.37 -5.05
CA LEU A 146 -8.53 3.28 -5.55
C LEU A 146 -8.12 1.92 -4.96
N ILE A 147 -6.82 1.64 -4.85
CA ILE A 147 -6.32 0.42 -4.18
C ILE A 147 -6.82 0.38 -2.73
N ARG A 148 -6.69 1.48 -1.99
CA ARG A 148 -7.15 1.59 -0.60
C ARG A 148 -8.66 1.37 -0.47
N GLN A 149 -9.45 1.86 -1.43
CA GLN A 149 -10.89 1.62 -1.48
C GLN A 149 -11.21 0.13 -1.72
N SER A 150 -10.49 -0.53 -2.64
CA SER A 150 -10.65 -1.97 -2.88
C SER A 150 -10.29 -2.80 -1.66
N GLU A 151 -9.24 -2.45 -0.92
CA GLU A 151 -8.87 -3.11 0.35
C GLU A 151 -9.94 -2.95 1.43
N THR A 152 -10.61 -1.79 1.45
CA THR A 152 -11.75 -1.55 2.34
C THR A 152 -12.94 -2.43 1.94
N ALA A 153 -13.21 -2.55 0.64
CA ALA A 153 -14.27 -3.42 0.13
C ALA A 153 -14.00 -4.91 0.40
N GLU A 154 -12.75 -5.36 0.26
CA GLU A 154 -12.32 -6.71 0.61
C GLU A 154 -12.53 -6.97 2.12
N SER A 155 -12.17 -6.00 2.97
CA SER A 155 -12.37 -6.11 4.42
C SER A 155 -13.84 -6.23 4.79
N ALA A 156 -14.73 -5.48 4.12
CA ALA A 156 -16.18 -5.58 4.32
C ALA A 156 -16.74 -6.97 3.95
N LEU A 157 -16.21 -7.62 2.90
CA LEU A 157 -16.60 -9.01 2.57
C LEU A 157 -16.23 -10.00 3.68
N LEU A 158 -15.14 -9.77 4.40
CA LEU A 158 -14.74 -10.62 5.53
C LEU A 158 -15.65 -10.44 6.75
N GLU A 159 -16.21 -9.24 6.95
CA GLU A 159 -17.16 -8.98 8.04
C GLU A 159 -18.53 -9.64 7.80
N ASP A 160 -18.91 -9.85 6.54
CA ASP A 160 -20.15 -10.54 6.15
C ASP A 160 -20.08 -12.07 6.29
N LEU A 161 -18.91 -12.63 6.65
CA LEU A 161 -18.78 -14.05 6.94
C LEU A 161 -19.52 -14.43 8.23
N PRO A 162 -20.35 -15.49 8.23
CA PRO A 162 -21.00 -15.96 9.45
C PRO A 162 -19.94 -16.40 10.46
N GLN A 163 -20.01 -15.89 11.69
CA GLN A 163 -19.18 -16.36 12.80
C GLN A 163 -19.56 -17.81 13.11
N THR A 164 -18.62 -18.73 12.89
CA THR A 164 -18.75 -20.16 13.17
C THR A 164 -18.53 -20.48 14.64
#